data_AF-W6QCU3-F1
#
_entry.id   AF-W6QCU3-F1
#
_cell.length_a   1.000
_cell.length_b   1.000
_cell.length_c   1.000
_cell.angle_alpha   90.00
_cell.angle_beta   90.00
_cell.angle_gamma   90.00
#
_symmetry.space_group_name_H-M   'P 1'
#
loop_
_entity.id
_entity.type
_entity.pdbx_description
1 polymer ?
#
loop_
_entity_poly.entity_id
_entity_poly.type
_entity_poly.pdbx_seq_one_letter_code
_entity_poly.pdbx_strand_id
1 'polypeptide(L)'
;MGTAISMGLGLETEDHLAKYKKKRPSSNSFSVEIRQTGDSIENAISLTDTPKVEIWRECVSCRDDHLQDNMLKTKCSHFYCKGCLVRLFKNALRDESLFPPRCCRNPITASKTILGSALVQQHKDKVIELNDPDRTYCSDLKCARYLPRNGTRAKVCKCASCGVRTCRKCKKSAHDGPCLYKLDALLEELADCKQWQRCSKCSRLVELRTGCNHITCFCKFEFCYLCGKRWKTCPCIFADEDNLYE
;
A
#
# COMPACT_ATOMS: atom_id res chain seq x y z
N MET A 1 34.39 -51.68 13.07
CA MET A 1 35.28 -50.49 13.06
C MET A 1 34.39 -49.31 13.43
N GLY A 2 34.20 -48.99 14.71
CA GLY A 2 35.11 -48.16 15.52
C GLY A 2 34.96 -46.70 15.07
N THR A 3 34.41 -45.74 15.81
CA THR A 3 34.52 -45.50 17.27
C THR A 3 33.40 -44.56 17.73
N ALA A 4 32.92 -44.76 18.96
CA ALA A 4 32.15 -43.82 19.76
C ALA A 4 33.07 -42.78 20.44
N ILE A 5 32.50 -41.69 20.96
CA ILE A 5 32.62 -41.24 22.37
C ILE A 5 31.71 -40.03 22.60
N SER A 6 30.96 -40.11 23.69
CA SER A 6 30.06 -39.10 24.25
C SER A 6 30.78 -38.15 25.25
N MET A 7 30.00 -37.15 25.69
CA MET A 7 30.00 -36.50 27.02
C MET A 7 30.89 -35.27 27.25
N GLY A 8 30.24 -34.19 27.74
CA GLY A 8 30.87 -33.04 28.40
C GLY A 8 29.87 -31.90 28.67
N LEU A 9 29.38 -31.82 29.91
CA LEU A 9 28.50 -30.80 30.50
C LEU A 9 29.29 -29.58 31.03
N GLY A 10 28.60 -28.44 31.22
CA GLY A 10 29.02 -27.29 32.09
C GLY A 10 29.16 -25.97 31.31
N LEU A 11 28.21 -25.03 31.33
CA LEU A 11 27.88 -23.99 32.34
C LEU A 11 28.94 -22.88 32.53
N GLU A 12 28.50 -21.66 32.14
CA GLU A 12 28.83 -20.30 32.66
C GLU A 12 30.30 -19.83 32.54
N THR A 13 30.64 -18.63 32.04
CA THR A 13 30.22 -17.30 32.52
C THR A 13 30.41 -16.17 31.48
N GLU A 14 29.51 -15.19 31.60
CA GLU A 14 29.67 -13.72 31.55
C GLU A 14 30.46 -12.96 30.46
N ASP A 15 29.72 -11.95 29.97
CA ASP A 15 30.10 -10.56 29.73
C ASP A 15 31.01 -10.21 28.55
N HIS A 16 30.43 -9.53 27.55
CA HIS A 16 31.03 -8.33 27.00
C HIS A 16 29.96 -7.41 26.38
N LEU A 17 29.44 -6.56 27.24
CA LEU A 17 28.67 -5.36 26.93
C LEU A 17 29.57 -4.30 26.24
N ALA A 18 29.46 -4.10 24.93
CA ALA A 18 30.08 -2.96 24.23
C ALA A 18 29.05 -2.05 23.55
N LYS A 19 28.50 -1.18 24.38
CA LYS A 19 27.76 0.06 24.13
C LYS A 19 28.08 0.75 22.79
N TYR A 20 27.10 0.79 21.87
CA TYR A 20 27.02 1.85 20.85
C TYR A 20 26.03 2.92 21.32
N LYS A 21 26.46 3.73 22.31
CA LYS A 21 25.74 4.94 22.74
C LYS A 21 26.11 6.08 21.78
N LYS A 22 25.23 6.43 20.85
CA LYS A 22 25.31 7.73 20.16
C LYS A 22 25.01 8.83 21.19
N LYS A 23 26.02 9.66 21.44
CA LYS A 23 26.01 10.73 22.44
C LYS A 23 25.00 11.82 22.04
N ARG A 24 24.11 12.18 22.97
CA ARG A 24 23.48 13.51 23.02
C ARG A 24 24.58 14.55 23.27
N PRO A 25 24.64 15.69 22.58
CA PRO A 25 25.40 16.83 23.06
C PRO A 25 24.65 17.42 24.26
N SER A 26 25.31 17.53 25.40
CA SER A 26 24.79 18.22 26.58
C SER A 26 24.73 19.73 26.31
N SER A 27 23.60 20.35 26.65
CA SER A 27 23.42 21.81 26.69
C SER A 27 24.45 22.42 27.65
N ASN A 28 25.42 23.17 27.12
CA ASN A 28 26.36 23.92 27.93
C ASN A 28 25.71 25.25 28.31
N SER A 29 25.50 25.52 29.61
CA SER A 29 25.12 26.84 30.09
C SER A 29 26.35 27.74 30.08
N PHE A 30 26.34 28.77 29.24
CA PHE A 30 27.42 29.76 29.20
C PHE A 30 27.10 30.87 30.20
N SER A 31 27.84 30.93 31.32
CA SER A 31 27.86 32.07 32.24
C SER A 31 28.90 33.08 31.74
N VAL A 32 28.47 34.27 31.34
CA VAL A 32 29.36 35.37 30.94
C VAL A 32 29.55 36.30 32.12
N GLU A 33 30.79 36.44 32.60
CA GLU A 33 31.20 37.49 33.52
C GLU A 33 31.37 38.81 32.75
N ILE A 34 30.64 39.85 33.17
CA ILE A 34 30.76 41.20 32.62
C ILE A 34 31.84 41.95 33.39
N ARG A 35 32.94 42.30 32.72
CA ARG A 35 33.88 43.33 33.20
C ARG A 35 33.78 44.54 32.28
N GLN A 36 33.43 45.68 32.88
CA GLN A 36 33.34 46.98 32.22
C GLN A 36 34.74 47.55 31.94
N THR A 37 34.99 48.00 30.72
CA THR A 37 35.81 49.19 30.43
C THR A 37 35.34 49.78 29.10
N GLY A 38 35.31 51.11 29.04
CA GLY A 38 34.63 51.88 28.01
C GLY A 38 35.46 52.21 26.77
N ASP A 39 34.74 52.89 25.89
CA ASP A 39 35.13 53.71 24.74
C ASP A 39 35.49 53.04 23.39
N SER A 40 34.96 53.72 22.36
CA SER A 40 35.14 53.56 20.91
C SER A 40 34.20 52.59 20.18
N ILE A 41 33.10 53.20 19.75
CA ILE A 41 32.17 52.79 18.69
C ILE A 41 32.96 52.66 17.37
N GLU A 42 33.01 51.46 16.81
CA GLU A 42 32.73 51.13 15.40
C GLU A 42 33.17 49.68 15.12
N ASN A 43 32.24 48.76 15.26
CA ASN A 43 32.25 47.53 14.48
C ASN A 43 30.80 47.08 14.30
N ALA A 44 30.23 47.41 13.14
CA ALA A 44 28.94 46.93 12.71
C ALA A 44 29.03 45.42 12.43
N ILE A 45 28.87 44.62 13.49
CA ILE A 45 28.57 43.20 13.34
C ILE A 45 27.12 43.12 12.91
N SER A 46 26.91 42.81 11.63
CA SER A 46 25.58 42.50 11.07
C SER A 46 25.03 41.24 11.77
N LEU A 47 24.21 41.46 12.79
CA LEU A 47 23.52 40.43 13.57
C LEU A 47 22.16 40.13 12.93
N THR A 48 22.14 39.29 11.90
CA THR A 48 20.90 38.62 11.46
C THR A 48 21.10 37.12 11.23
N ASP A 49 21.86 36.46 12.09
CA ASP A 49 21.79 35.00 12.21
C ASP A 49 21.36 34.65 13.63
N THR A 50 20.04 34.61 13.84
CA THR A 50 19.49 33.92 15.01
C THR A 50 19.73 32.42 14.82
N PRO A 51 20.28 31.71 15.83
CA PRO A 51 20.51 30.28 15.71
C PRO A 51 19.17 29.58 15.45
N LYS A 52 19.03 28.91 14.31
CA LYS A 52 17.87 28.05 14.03
C LYS A 52 17.85 26.95 15.09
N VAL A 53 16.85 26.99 15.98
CA VAL A 53 16.64 25.95 16.98
C VAL A 53 16.32 24.65 16.26
N GLU A 54 17.22 23.68 16.35
CA GLU A 54 17.01 22.35 15.79
C GLU A 54 15.98 21.57 16.61
N ILE A 55 14.79 21.37 16.05
CA ILE A 55 13.72 20.60 16.69
C ILE A 55 13.84 19.14 16.26
N TRP A 56 14.01 18.24 17.23
CA TRP A 56 14.07 16.80 17.01
C TRP A 56 12.73 16.13 17.36
N ARG A 57 12.34 15.10 16.59
CA ARG A 57 11.11 14.32 16.79
C ARG A 57 11.39 12.83 16.59
N GLU A 58 10.73 12.01 17.39
CA GLU A 58 10.78 10.55 17.28
C GLU A 58 9.94 10.07 16.08
N CYS A 59 10.48 9.13 15.30
CA CYS A 59 9.72 8.44 14.26
C CYS A 59 8.82 7.35 14.86
N VAL A 60 7.52 7.41 14.56
CA VAL A 60 6.53 6.42 15.06
C VAL A 60 6.80 4.98 14.59
N SER A 61 7.55 4.79 13.50
CA SER A 61 7.81 3.47 12.91
C SER A 61 9.11 2.81 13.37
N CYS A 62 10.21 3.57 13.51
CA CYS A 62 11.50 2.99 13.93
C CYS A 62 11.93 3.39 15.35
N ARG A 63 11.24 4.35 15.98
CA ARG A 63 11.57 4.88 17.31
C ARG A 63 12.91 5.63 17.40
N ASP A 64 13.47 6.03 16.26
CA ASP A 64 14.65 6.88 16.20
C ASP A 64 14.27 8.37 16.11
N ASP A 65 15.09 9.24 16.72
CA ASP A 65 14.95 10.70 16.63
C ASP A 65 15.57 11.26 15.34
N HIS A 66 14.86 12.19 14.70
CA HIS A 66 15.33 12.92 13.52
C HIS A 66 14.97 14.40 13.60
N LEU A 67 15.70 15.24 12.87
CA LEU A 67 15.35 16.65 12.66
C LEU A 67 13.97 16.76 12.02
N GLN A 68 13.09 17.57 12.61
CA GLN A 68 11.69 17.73 12.20
C GLN A 68 11.55 18.11 10.72
N ASP A 69 12.46 18.96 10.21
CA ASP A 69 12.47 19.44 8.82
C ASP A 69 12.70 18.31 7.79
N ASN A 70 13.29 17.20 8.23
CA ASN A 70 13.54 16.02 7.41
C ASN A 70 12.48 14.91 7.59
N MET A 71 11.39 15.22 8.29
CA MET A 71 10.32 14.27 8.60
C MET A 71 8.99 14.70 7.99
N LEU A 72 8.11 13.72 7.78
CA LEU A 72 6.71 13.98 7.45
C LEU A 72 5.87 13.98 8.72
N LYS A 73 5.22 15.10 9.02
CA LYS A 73 4.11 15.15 9.98
C LYS A 73 2.82 14.71 9.31
N THR A 74 2.17 13.71 9.88
CA THR A 74 0.88 13.19 9.39
C THR A 74 -0.31 13.97 9.99
N LYS A 75 -1.52 13.76 9.44
CA LYS A 75 -2.75 14.39 9.94
C LYS A 75 -3.10 14.01 11.38
N CYS A 76 -2.68 12.83 11.84
CA CYS A 76 -2.83 12.41 13.24
C CYS A 76 -1.63 12.82 14.12
N SER A 77 -0.83 13.79 13.69
CA SER A 77 0.31 14.36 14.41
C SER A 77 1.52 13.43 14.65
N HIS A 78 1.50 12.19 14.17
CA HIS A 78 2.69 11.33 14.17
C HIS A 78 3.71 11.76 13.11
N PHE A 79 5.00 11.56 13.43
CA PHE A 79 6.11 11.86 12.55
C PHE A 79 6.73 10.58 11.95
N TYR A 80 7.08 10.64 10.67
CA TYR A 80 7.83 9.59 9.98
C TYR A 80 9.15 10.13 9.45
N CYS A 81 10.24 9.41 9.73
CA CYS A 81 11.50 9.64 9.04
C CYS A 81 11.38 9.22 7.57
N LYS A 82 12.23 9.81 6.71
CA LYS A 82 12.24 9.52 5.26
C LYS A 82 12.34 8.03 4.95
N GLY A 83 13.23 7.30 5.63
CA GLY A 83 13.45 5.87 5.39
C GLY A 83 12.20 5.02 5.66
N CYS A 84 11.57 5.21 6.82
CA CYS A 84 10.35 4.52 7.18
C CYS A 84 9.18 4.88 6.27
N LEU A 85 9.05 6.15 5.89
CA LEU A 85 7.99 6.60 4.97
C LEU A 85 8.16 5.97 3.57
N VAL A 86 9.38 5.97 3.02
CA VAL A 86 9.66 5.33 1.72
C VAL A 86 9.34 3.85 1.76
N ARG A 87 9.72 3.14 2.83
CA ARG A 87 9.41 1.73 3.02
C ARG A 87 7.91 1.48 3.08
N LEU A 88 7.17 2.30 3.84
CA LEU A 88 5.72 2.20 3.95
C LEU A 88 5.03 2.32 2.57
N PHE A 89 5.42 3.32 1.77
CA PHE A 89 4.86 3.50 0.43
C PHE A 89 5.25 2.36 -0.52
N LYS A 90 6.50 1.88 -0.48
CA LYS A 90 6.95 0.75 -1.30
C LYS A 90 6.20 -0.54 -0.96
N ASN A 91 5.92 -0.79 0.32
CA ASN A 91 5.16 -1.95 0.75
C ASN A 91 3.72 -1.89 0.24
N ALA A 92 3.05 -0.73 0.36
CA ALA A 92 1.70 -0.53 -0.17
C ALA A 92 1.61 -0.65 -1.71
N LEU A 93 2.70 -0.36 -2.43
CA LEU A 93 2.75 -0.58 -3.88
C LEU A 93 2.83 -2.07 -4.27
N ARG A 94 3.36 -2.91 -3.37
CA ARG A 94 3.52 -4.35 -3.59
C ARG A 94 2.32 -5.15 -3.10
N ASP A 95 1.74 -4.72 -1.97
CA ASP A 95 0.63 -5.39 -1.32
C ASP A 95 -0.60 -4.48 -1.29
N GLU A 96 -1.63 -4.85 -2.04
CA GLU A 96 -2.88 -4.09 -2.14
C GLU A 96 -3.62 -4.00 -0.80
N SER A 97 -3.41 -4.94 0.13
CA SER A 97 -4.02 -4.90 1.47
C SER A 97 -3.49 -3.76 2.33
N LEU A 98 -2.26 -3.30 2.05
CA LEU A 98 -1.61 -2.18 2.71
C LEU A 98 -1.93 -0.84 2.02
N PHE A 99 -2.73 -0.85 0.96
CA PHE A 99 -3.08 0.34 0.20
C PHE A 99 -4.44 0.93 0.63
N PRO A 100 -4.56 2.27 0.76
CA PRO A 100 -3.49 3.26 0.72
C PRO A 100 -2.64 3.24 2.01
N PRO A 101 -1.38 3.73 1.96
CA PRO A 101 -0.59 3.97 3.16
C PRO A 101 -1.37 4.81 4.18
N ARG A 102 -1.48 4.31 5.41
CA ARG A 102 -2.23 4.96 6.49
C ARG A 102 -1.37 5.12 7.73
N CYS A 103 -1.68 6.16 8.50
CA CYS A 103 -1.26 6.27 9.89
C CYS A 103 -2.52 6.37 10.76
N CYS A 104 -2.63 5.49 11.75
CA CYS A 104 -3.86 5.28 12.49
C CYS A 104 -5.00 4.98 11.50
N ARG A 105 -6.02 5.85 11.40
CA ARG A 105 -7.15 5.68 10.49
C ARG A 105 -7.07 6.57 9.24
N ASN A 106 -6.05 7.44 9.14
CA ASN A 106 -5.95 8.46 8.11
C ASN A 106 -4.97 8.07 7.00
N PRO A 107 -5.35 8.19 5.72
CA PRO A 107 -4.40 8.08 4.61
C PRO A 107 -3.28 9.11 4.72
N ILE A 108 -2.05 8.69 4.39
CA ILE A 108 -0.89 9.56 4.35
C ILE A 108 -0.75 10.12 2.93
N THR A 109 -0.73 11.45 2.80
CA THR A 109 -0.51 12.11 1.52
C THR A 109 0.93 11.91 1.04
N ALA A 110 1.10 11.51 -0.21
CA ALA A 110 2.43 11.32 -0.82
C ALA A 110 3.15 12.67 -0.99
N SER A 111 4.21 12.90 -0.20
CA SER A 111 5.01 14.12 -0.28
C SER A 111 6.17 13.98 -1.27
N LYS A 112 6.21 14.84 -2.30
CA LYS A 112 7.32 14.85 -3.28
C LYS A 112 8.67 15.19 -2.66
N THR A 113 8.71 16.07 -1.65
CA THR A 113 9.96 16.50 -1.02
C THR A 113 10.63 15.37 -0.25
N ILE A 114 9.85 14.52 0.42
CA ILE A 114 10.37 13.40 1.23
C ILE A 114 10.54 12.13 0.39
N LEU A 115 9.54 11.77 -0.43
CA LEU A 115 9.51 10.50 -1.17
C LEU A 115 10.23 10.56 -2.52
N GLY A 116 10.41 11.76 -3.08
CA GLY A 116 10.86 11.95 -4.45
C GLY A 116 9.74 11.80 -5.48
N SER A 117 9.95 12.38 -6.67
CA SER A 117 8.97 12.41 -7.76
C SER A 117 8.59 11.02 -8.27
N ALA A 118 9.57 10.12 -8.42
CA ALA A 118 9.37 8.78 -8.96
C ALA A 118 8.39 7.94 -8.11
N LEU A 119 8.59 7.89 -6.79
CA LEU A 119 7.74 7.11 -5.89
C LEU A 119 6.34 7.72 -5.75
N VAL A 120 6.23 9.05 -5.76
CA VAL A 120 4.93 9.73 -5.79
C VAL A 120 4.18 9.39 -7.08
N GLN A 121 4.87 9.33 -8.22
CA GLN A 121 4.24 8.96 -9.48
C GLN A 121 3.75 7.52 -9.46
N GLN A 122 4.56 6.57 -8.99
CA GLN A 122 4.14 5.18 -8.82
C GLN A 122 2.89 5.05 -7.93
N HIS A 123 2.84 5.79 -6.82
CA HIS A 123 1.67 5.84 -5.96
C HIS A 123 0.43 6.35 -6.72
N LYS A 124 0.56 7.44 -7.48
CA LYS A 124 -0.54 7.97 -8.31
C LYS A 124 -1.02 6.97 -9.35
N ASP A 125 -0.10 6.31 -10.05
CA ASP A 125 -0.43 5.29 -11.05
C ASP A 125 -1.17 4.12 -10.39
N LYS A 126 -0.75 3.69 -9.19
CA LYS A 126 -1.44 2.64 -8.43
C LYS A 126 -2.82 3.10 -7.93
N VAL A 127 -3.00 4.36 -7.55
CA VAL A 127 -4.35 4.93 -7.26
C VAL A 127 -5.25 4.82 -8.48
N ILE A 128 -4.76 5.21 -9.67
CA ILE A 128 -5.53 5.14 -10.92
C ILE A 128 -5.88 3.69 -11.26
N GLU A 129 -4.91 2.78 -11.14
CA GLU A 129 -5.13 1.35 -11.30
C GLU A 129 -6.24 0.88 -10.35
N LEU A 130 -6.08 1.06 -9.05
CA LEU A 130 -6.99 0.50 -8.06
C LEU A 130 -8.41 1.09 -8.12
N ASN A 131 -8.55 2.32 -8.60
CA ASN A 131 -9.84 2.98 -8.83
C ASN A 131 -10.52 2.60 -10.15
N ASP A 132 -9.85 1.90 -11.07
CA ASP A 132 -10.49 1.39 -12.28
C ASP A 132 -11.38 0.17 -11.93
N PRO A 133 -12.72 0.25 -12.10
CA PRO A 133 -13.61 -0.87 -11.79
C PRO A 133 -13.50 -2.04 -12.79
N ASP A 134 -12.85 -1.84 -13.94
CA ASP A 134 -12.68 -2.83 -15.00
C ASP A 134 -11.19 -3.00 -15.38
N ARG A 135 -10.33 -3.08 -14.34
CA ARG A 135 -8.87 -3.19 -14.49
C ARG A 135 -8.51 -4.24 -15.53
N THR A 136 -7.68 -3.85 -16.47
CA THR A 136 -7.13 -4.76 -17.47
C THR A 136 -5.63 -4.77 -17.31
N TYR A 137 -5.04 -5.95 -17.25
CA TYR A 137 -3.59 -6.13 -17.22
C TYR A 137 -3.13 -6.70 -18.55
N CYS A 138 -1.86 -6.51 -18.89
CA CYS A 138 -1.27 -7.14 -20.06
C CYS A 138 -1.42 -8.66 -19.96
N SER A 139 -1.91 -9.28 -21.03
CA SER A 139 -2.13 -10.72 -21.10
C SER A 139 -0.85 -11.55 -21.16
N ASP A 140 0.30 -10.90 -21.41
CA ASP A 140 1.61 -11.53 -21.21
C ASP A 140 1.93 -11.55 -19.72
N LEU A 141 2.01 -12.75 -19.14
CA LEU A 141 2.27 -12.98 -17.71
C LEU A 141 3.63 -12.44 -17.25
N LYS A 142 4.63 -12.34 -18.14
CA LYS A 142 5.93 -11.75 -17.80
C LYS A 142 5.84 -10.23 -17.68
N CYS A 143 4.94 -9.60 -18.45
CA CYS A 143 4.71 -8.17 -18.39
C CYS A 143 3.72 -7.80 -17.28
N ALA A 144 2.53 -8.40 -17.30
CA ALA A 144 1.43 -8.23 -16.34
C ALA A 144 1.08 -6.78 -15.94
N ARG A 145 1.52 -5.79 -16.73
CA ARG A 145 1.38 -4.37 -16.38
C ARG A 145 -0.06 -3.93 -16.55
N TYR A 146 -0.53 -3.08 -15.64
CA TYR A 146 -1.84 -2.44 -15.76
C TYR A 146 -1.93 -1.64 -17.08
N LEU A 147 -3.05 -1.81 -17.78
CA LEU A 147 -3.38 -1.17 -19.04
C LEU A 147 -4.47 -0.11 -18.78
N PRO A 148 -4.10 1.18 -18.76
CA PRO A 148 -5.04 2.25 -18.47
C PRO A 148 -6.27 2.23 -19.39
N ARG A 149 -7.39 2.62 -18.81
CA ARG A 149 -8.63 2.83 -19.55
C ARG A 149 -8.53 4.13 -20.36
N ASN A 150 -8.00 4.03 -21.57
CA ASN A 150 -8.06 5.13 -22.54
C ASN A 150 -9.55 5.38 -22.83
N GLY A 151 -10.03 6.63 -22.80
CA GLY A 151 -11.47 6.98 -22.85
C GLY A 151 -12.27 6.42 -24.04
N THR A 152 -11.60 5.82 -25.02
CA THR A 152 -12.18 5.00 -26.07
C THR A 152 -12.69 3.65 -25.54
N ARG A 153 -13.93 3.27 -25.86
CA ARG A 153 -14.50 1.92 -25.60
C ARG A 153 -13.86 0.79 -26.43
N ALA A 154 -12.59 0.93 -26.82
CA ALA A 154 -11.89 -0.02 -27.66
C ALA A 154 -11.83 -1.40 -26.97
N LYS A 155 -12.36 -2.42 -27.67
CA LYS A 155 -12.38 -3.82 -27.22
C LYS A 155 -10.98 -4.37 -26.94
N VAL A 156 -9.95 -3.82 -27.58
CA VAL A 156 -8.55 -4.25 -27.47
C VAL A 156 -7.69 -3.09 -26.97
N CYS A 157 -6.75 -3.38 -26.08
CA CYS A 157 -5.73 -2.46 -25.61
C CYS A 157 -4.34 -2.97 -26.03
N LYS A 158 -3.46 -2.07 -26.47
CA LYS A 158 -2.07 -2.38 -26.75
C LYS A 158 -1.22 -1.98 -25.54
N CYS A 159 -0.42 -2.89 -25.01
CA CYS A 159 0.51 -2.60 -23.94
C CYS A 159 1.62 -1.67 -24.44
N ALA A 160 1.82 -0.53 -23.78
CA ALA A 160 2.87 0.41 -24.14
C ALA A 160 4.28 -0.12 -23.85
N SER A 161 4.42 -1.09 -22.92
CA SER A 161 5.72 -1.63 -22.52
C SER A 161 6.21 -2.77 -23.41
N CYS A 162 5.37 -3.74 -23.74
CA CYS A 162 5.77 -4.91 -24.55
C CYS A 162 5.05 -5.01 -25.91
N GLY A 163 4.13 -4.09 -26.23
CA GLY A 163 3.38 -4.09 -27.50
C GLY A 163 2.27 -5.12 -27.59
N VAL A 164 2.17 -6.06 -26.65
CA VAL A 164 1.14 -7.12 -26.62
C VAL A 164 -0.26 -6.50 -26.61
N ARG A 165 -1.15 -7.06 -27.44
CA ARG A 165 -2.54 -6.64 -27.54
C ARG A 165 -3.40 -7.54 -26.65
N THR A 166 -4.22 -6.94 -25.80
CA THR A 166 -5.08 -7.63 -24.84
C THR A 166 -6.53 -7.24 -25.04
N CYS A 167 -7.45 -8.21 -25.05
CA CYS A 167 -8.88 -7.97 -25.08
C CYS A 167 -9.37 -7.47 -23.71
N ARG A 168 -9.97 -6.28 -23.64
CA ARG A 168 -10.51 -5.73 -22.38
C ARG A 168 -11.73 -6.50 -21.87
N LYS A 169 -12.44 -7.20 -22.76
CA LYS A 169 -13.69 -7.90 -22.41
C LYS A 169 -13.43 -9.26 -21.73
N CYS A 170 -12.46 -10.04 -22.20
CA CYS A 170 -12.10 -11.33 -21.60
C CYS A 170 -10.75 -11.35 -20.88
N LYS A 171 -9.99 -10.23 -20.91
CA LYS A 171 -8.65 -10.06 -20.32
C LYS A 171 -7.56 -10.99 -20.88
N LYS A 172 -7.86 -11.78 -21.91
CA LYS A 172 -6.90 -12.63 -22.64
C LYS A 172 -6.24 -11.86 -23.79
N SER A 173 -5.27 -12.47 -24.47
CA SER A 173 -4.66 -11.93 -25.69
C SER A 173 -5.73 -11.53 -26.71
N ALA A 174 -5.46 -10.46 -27.46
CA ALA A 174 -6.37 -9.98 -28.48
C ALA A 174 -6.66 -11.09 -29.50
N HIS A 175 -7.92 -11.17 -29.91
CA HIS A 175 -8.40 -12.21 -30.80
C HIS A 175 -9.52 -11.65 -31.67
N ASP A 176 -9.70 -12.29 -32.82
CA ASP A 176 -10.84 -12.05 -33.69
C ASP A 176 -12.03 -12.90 -33.23
N GLY A 177 -13.26 -12.45 -33.53
CA GLY A 177 -14.48 -13.15 -33.11
C GLY A 177 -14.94 -12.91 -31.65
N PRO A 178 -15.93 -13.70 -31.18
CA PRO A 178 -16.52 -13.55 -29.85
C PRO A 178 -15.54 -13.97 -28.74
N CYS A 179 -15.66 -13.32 -27.58
CA CYS A 179 -14.86 -13.71 -26.42
C CYS A 179 -15.35 -15.06 -25.90
N LEU A 180 -14.50 -16.08 -26.00
CA LEU A 180 -14.77 -17.37 -25.38
C LEU A 180 -14.39 -17.29 -23.91
N TYR A 181 -15.40 -17.13 -23.07
CA TYR A 181 -15.27 -17.28 -21.62
C TYR A 181 -15.27 -18.77 -21.26
N LYS A 182 -14.28 -19.52 -21.78
CA LYS A 182 -13.98 -20.82 -21.19
C LYS A 182 -13.23 -20.55 -19.90
N LEU A 183 -13.95 -20.65 -18.79
CA LEU A 183 -13.37 -20.97 -17.51
C LEU A 183 -12.81 -22.40 -17.64
N ASP A 184 -11.81 -22.78 -16.83
CA ASP A 184 -11.39 -24.18 -16.82
C ASP A 184 -12.62 -25.05 -16.54
N ALA A 185 -12.82 -26.15 -17.29
CA ALA A 185 -14.02 -26.97 -17.19
C ALA A 185 -14.28 -27.39 -15.73
N LEU A 186 -13.20 -27.73 -15.00
CA LEU A 186 -13.22 -28.04 -13.58
C LEU A 186 -13.78 -26.91 -12.70
N LEU A 187 -13.48 -25.65 -13.04
CA LEU A 187 -13.96 -24.50 -12.29
C LEU A 187 -15.41 -24.15 -12.66
N GLU A 188 -15.89 -24.49 -13.87
CA GLU A 188 -17.32 -24.41 -14.19
C GLU A 188 -18.11 -25.46 -13.43
N GLU A 189 -17.65 -26.71 -13.45
CA GLU A 189 -18.26 -27.79 -12.68
C GLU A 189 -18.30 -27.44 -11.18
N LEU A 190 -17.18 -26.95 -10.62
CA LEU A 190 -17.15 -26.53 -9.22
C LEU A 190 -18.11 -25.37 -8.94
N ALA A 191 -18.18 -24.39 -9.84
CA ALA A 191 -19.08 -23.25 -9.69
C ALA A 191 -20.55 -23.69 -9.72
N ASP A 192 -20.91 -24.61 -10.60
CA ASP A 192 -22.26 -25.15 -10.70
C ASP A 192 -22.59 -26.00 -9.47
N CYS A 193 -21.66 -26.86 -9.02
CA CYS A 193 -21.82 -27.66 -7.80
C CYS A 193 -21.95 -26.80 -6.54
N LYS A 194 -21.23 -25.68 -6.46
CA LYS A 194 -21.24 -24.74 -5.31
C LYS A 194 -22.23 -23.60 -5.48
N GLN A 195 -23.00 -23.58 -6.58
CA GLN A 195 -23.94 -22.51 -6.93
C GLN A 195 -23.30 -21.11 -6.85
N TRP A 196 -22.05 -20.98 -7.28
CA TRP A 196 -21.35 -19.69 -7.35
C TRP A 196 -21.94 -18.83 -8.45
N GLN A 197 -22.25 -17.57 -8.14
CA GLN A 197 -22.90 -16.67 -9.09
C GLN A 197 -21.88 -15.79 -9.83
N ARG A 198 -22.10 -15.59 -11.14
CA ARG A 198 -21.35 -14.63 -11.94
C ARG A 198 -21.97 -13.24 -11.86
N CYS A 199 -21.13 -12.22 -11.64
CA CYS A 199 -21.57 -10.84 -11.76
C CYS A 199 -21.98 -10.53 -13.22
N SER A 200 -23.22 -10.15 -13.47
CA SER A 200 -23.71 -9.83 -14.82
C SER A 200 -23.00 -8.68 -15.52
N LYS A 201 -22.26 -7.84 -14.79
CA LYS A 201 -21.51 -6.70 -15.35
C LYS A 201 -20.07 -7.05 -15.75
N CYS A 202 -19.35 -7.78 -14.91
CA CYS A 202 -17.91 -8.05 -15.11
C CYS A 202 -17.56 -9.55 -15.21
N SER A 203 -18.56 -10.43 -15.13
CA SER A 203 -18.43 -11.90 -15.22
C SER A 203 -17.54 -12.55 -14.16
N ARG A 204 -17.13 -11.82 -13.11
CA ARG A 204 -16.42 -12.37 -11.96
C ARG A 204 -17.33 -13.35 -11.21
N LEU A 205 -16.82 -14.54 -10.87
CA LEU A 205 -17.50 -15.47 -9.97
C LEU A 205 -17.47 -14.97 -8.53
N VAL A 206 -18.58 -15.16 -7.83
CA VAL A 206 -18.79 -14.78 -6.44
C VAL A 206 -19.32 -16.00 -5.69
N GLU A 207 -18.66 -16.31 -4.58
CA GLU A 207 -19.15 -17.24 -3.56
C GLU A 207 -19.95 -16.45 -2.52
N LEU A 208 -21.16 -16.93 -2.19
CA LEU A 208 -21.91 -16.50 -1.02
C LEU A 208 -21.82 -17.63 0.01
N ARG A 209 -21.26 -17.33 1.18
CA ARG A 209 -21.16 -18.31 2.28
C ARG A 209 -22.41 -18.29 3.16
N THR A 210 -22.83 -17.09 3.56
CA THR A 210 -24.00 -16.84 4.40
C THR A 210 -24.58 -15.46 4.10
N GLY A 211 -25.82 -15.23 4.49
CA GLY A 211 -26.50 -13.93 4.45
C GLY A 211 -27.50 -13.76 3.30
N CYS A 212 -27.85 -12.50 3.02
CA CYS A 212 -28.86 -12.16 2.03
C CYS A 212 -28.35 -12.30 0.58
N ASN A 213 -29.27 -12.49 -0.35
CA ASN A 213 -29.00 -12.57 -1.79
C ASN A 213 -28.57 -11.23 -2.43
N HIS A 214 -28.40 -10.16 -1.65
CA HIS A 214 -27.89 -8.88 -2.14
C HIS A 214 -26.36 -8.88 -2.19
N ILE A 215 -25.81 -8.91 -3.41
CA ILE A 215 -24.37 -8.91 -3.60
C ILE A 215 -23.91 -7.58 -4.20
N THR A 216 -22.93 -6.95 -3.55
CA THR A 216 -22.16 -5.86 -4.14
C THR A 216 -20.84 -6.40 -4.69
N CYS A 217 -20.69 -6.45 -6.01
CA CYS A 217 -19.45 -6.87 -6.64
C CYS A 217 -18.32 -5.85 -6.40
N PHE A 218 -17.06 -6.28 -6.51
CA PHE A 218 -15.89 -5.39 -6.55
C PHE A 218 -16.01 -4.29 -7.61
N CYS A 219 -16.66 -4.56 -8.75
CA CYS A 219 -16.93 -3.57 -9.80
C CYS A 219 -18.08 -2.60 -9.46
N LYS A 220 -18.58 -2.64 -8.22
CA LYS A 220 -19.68 -1.85 -7.64
C LYS A 220 -21.06 -2.11 -8.25
N PHE A 221 -21.22 -3.19 -9.01
CA PHE A 221 -22.53 -3.63 -9.47
C PHE A 221 -23.23 -4.41 -8.36
N GLU A 222 -24.46 -3.99 -8.04
CA GLU A 222 -25.35 -4.66 -7.10
C GLU A 222 -26.30 -5.61 -7.84
N PHE A 223 -26.32 -6.87 -7.44
CA PHE A 223 -27.09 -7.91 -8.11
C PHE A 223 -27.63 -8.96 -7.15
N CYS A 224 -28.64 -9.70 -7.60
CA CYS A 224 -29.22 -10.82 -6.87
C CYS A 224 -28.37 -12.08 -7.06
N TYR A 225 -27.97 -12.75 -5.97
CA TYR A 225 -27.15 -13.96 -6.02
C TYR A 225 -27.84 -15.11 -6.77
N LEU A 226 -29.16 -15.27 -6.61
CA LEU A 226 -29.90 -16.37 -7.25
C LEU A 226 -29.97 -16.26 -8.78
N CYS A 227 -30.16 -15.05 -9.31
CA CYS A 227 -30.45 -14.86 -10.74
C CYS A 227 -29.48 -13.96 -11.50
N GLY A 228 -28.49 -13.36 -10.83
CA GLY A 228 -27.52 -12.47 -11.46
C GLY A 228 -28.07 -11.10 -11.89
N LYS A 229 -29.40 -10.89 -11.88
CA LYS A 229 -30.02 -9.63 -12.32
C LYS A 229 -29.71 -8.48 -11.36
N ARG A 230 -29.83 -7.24 -11.86
CA ARG A 230 -29.65 -6.02 -11.06
C ARG A 230 -30.51 -6.09 -9.80
N TRP A 231 -29.95 -5.65 -8.68
CA TRP A 231 -30.65 -5.70 -7.41
C TRP A 231 -32.02 -4.99 -7.48
N LYS A 232 -33.04 -5.59 -6.86
CA LYS A 232 -34.46 -5.17 -6.89
C LYS A 232 -35.14 -5.16 -8.27
N THR A 233 -34.56 -5.80 -9.29
CA THR A 233 -35.24 -5.98 -10.60
C THR A 233 -35.73 -7.41 -10.84
N CYS A 234 -35.79 -8.23 -9.79
CA CYS A 234 -36.24 -9.62 -9.83
C CYS A 234 -37.16 -9.92 -8.63
N PRO A 235 -38.09 -10.88 -8.75
CA PRO A 235 -38.97 -11.31 -7.66
C PRO A 235 -38.32 -12.33 -6.70
N CYS A 236 -37.00 -12.54 -6.78
CA CYS A 236 -36.27 -13.48 -5.93
C CYS A 236 -36.36 -13.08 -4.45
N ILE A 237 -36.38 -14.09 -3.57
CA ILE A 237 -36.38 -13.90 -2.12
C ILE A 237 -35.13 -13.14 -1.66
N PHE A 238 -35.29 -12.31 -0.62
CA PHE A 238 -34.23 -11.44 -0.12
C PHE A 238 -33.09 -12.23 0.53
N ALA A 239 -33.42 -13.26 1.29
CA ALA A 239 -32.49 -14.18 1.93
C ALA A 239 -33.13 -15.56 2.00
N ASP A 240 -32.31 -16.60 2.03
CA ASP A 240 -32.72 -17.94 2.43
C ASP A 240 -32.59 -18.03 3.96
N GLU A 241 -33.63 -18.51 4.65
CA GLU A 241 -33.64 -18.58 6.11
C GLU A 241 -32.55 -19.52 6.65
N ASP A 242 -32.22 -20.56 5.87
CA ASP A 242 -31.17 -21.52 6.17
C ASP A 242 -29.75 -20.93 6.03
N ASN A 243 -29.60 -19.80 5.33
CA ASN A 243 -28.30 -19.12 5.13
C ASN A 243 -28.07 -17.97 6.12
N LEU A 244 -28.96 -17.73 7.10
CA LEU A 244 -28.84 -16.61 8.05
C LEU A 244 -28.02 -16.95 9.31
N TYR A 245 -27.71 -18.22 9.59
CA TYR A 245 -27.16 -18.66 10.87
C TYR A 245 -26.02 -19.70 10.76
N GLU A 246 -24.90 -19.35 10.11
CA GLU A 246 -23.59 -19.97 10.40
C GLU A 246 -22.59 -18.92 10.91
#